data_AF-A0A3M1JS23-F1
#
_entry.id   AF-A0A3M1JS23-F1
#
_cell.length_a   1.000
_cell.length_b   1.000
_cell.length_c   1.000
_cell.angle_alpha   90.00
_cell.angle_beta   90.00
_cell.angle_gamma   90.00
#
_symmetry.space_group_name_H-M   'P 1'
#
loop_
_entity.id
_entity.type
_entity.pdbx_description
1 polymer ?
#
loop_
_entity_poly.entity_id
_entity_poly.type
_entity_poly.pdbx_seq_one_letter_code
_entity_poly.pdbx_strand_id
1 'polypeptide(L)'
;PPLPRKVALHPTCSTQKFGQVDLMVALARHCAREVVLPPEYGCCGMAGDRGLLHPGLTRSGTEREARALREEPDVSVGLSSSRTCEEGLSRATGLEYTSILRLVADYVRGVKHLT
;
A
#
# COMPACT_ATOMS: atom_id res chain seq x y z
N PRO A 1 14.92 -16.14 -0.47
CA PRO A 1 14.43 -15.73 0.87
C PRO A 1 13.75 -14.36 0.76
N PRO A 2 12.75 -14.03 1.59
CA PRO A 2 12.11 -12.72 1.56
C PRO A 2 13.10 -11.58 1.83
N LEU A 3 12.85 -10.42 1.23
CA LEU A 3 13.63 -9.20 1.45
C LEU A 3 13.48 -8.74 2.91
N PRO A 4 14.53 -8.19 3.54
CA PRO A 4 14.50 -7.74 4.94
C PRO A 4 13.76 -6.39 5.07
N ARG A 5 12.48 -6.37 4.71
CA ARG A 5 11.62 -5.17 4.67
C ARG A 5 10.31 -5.44 5.41
N LYS A 6 9.84 -4.43 6.13
CA LYS A 6 8.47 -4.34 6.67
C LYS A 6 7.68 -3.37 5.78
N VAL A 7 6.63 -3.87 5.14
CA VAL A 7 5.84 -3.13 4.15
C VAL A 7 4.37 -3.09 4.54
N ALA A 8 3.69 -1.99 4.23
CA ALA A 8 2.23 -1.91 4.34
C ALA A 8 1.57 -2.25 3.01
N LEU A 9 0.38 -2.86 3.04
CA LEU A 9 -0.44 -3.10 1.86
C LEU A 9 -1.73 -2.27 1.92
N HIS A 10 -2.08 -1.69 0.78
CA HIS A 10 -3.41 -1.18 0.49
C HIS A 10 -4.05 -1.98 -0.65
N PRO A 11 -4.92 -2.96 -0.32
CA PRO A 11 -5.77 -3.59 -1.30
C PRO A 11 -6.76 -2.59 -1.87
N THR A 12 -6.62 -2.29 -3.16
CA THR A 12 -7.50 -1.35 -3.85
C THR A 12 -8.95 -1.82 -3.83
N CYS A 13 -9.89 -0.89 -4.07
CA CYS A 13 -11.31 -1.23 -4.11
C CYS A 13 -11.66 -2.30 -5.15
N SER A 14 -10.93 -2.39 -6.27
CA SER A 14 -11.08 -3.48 -7.24
C SER A 14 -10.52 -4.80 -6.70
N THR A 15 -9.32 -4.80 -6.10
CA THR A 15 -8.75 -5.99 -5.44
C THR A 15 -9.70 -6.56 -4.39
N GLN A 16 -10.37 -5.71 -3.62
CA GLN A 16 -11.40 -6.12 -2.65
C GLN A 16 -12.63 -6.71 -3.35
N LYS A 17 -13.20 -6.02 -4.33
CA LYS A 17 -14.40 -6.47 -5.06
C LYS A 17 -14.20 -7.80 -5.79
N PHE A 18 -12.99 -8.08 -6.27
CA PHE A 18 -12.65 -9.33 -6.93
C PHE A 18 -12.25 -10.46 -5.95
N GLY A 19 -12.26 -10.22 -4.64
CA GLY A 19 -11.88 -11.23 -3.65
C GLY A 19 -10.40 -11.62 -3.71
N GLN A 20 -9.52 -10.70 -4.11
CA GLN A 20 -8.10 -10.98 -4.37
C GLN A 20 -7.17 -10.48 -3.25
N VAL A 21 -7.71 -10.04 -2.12
CA VAL A 21 -6.92 -9.51 -1.01
C VAL A 21 -5.93 -10.55 -0.50
N ASP A 22 -6.36 -11.78 -0.27
CA ASP A 22 -5.50 -12.85 0.24
C ASP A 22 -4.36 -13.20 -0.71
N LEU A 23 -4.61 -13.15 -2.03
CA LEU A 23 -3.58 -13.35 -3.05
C LEU A 23 -2.53 -12.23 -3.01
N MET A 24 -2.96 -10.98 -2.85
CA MET A 24 -2.06 -9.83 -2.73
C MET A 24 -1.20 -9.93 -1.47
N VAL A 25 -1.79 -10.32 -0.34
CA VAL A 25 -1.08 -10.54 0.93
C VAL A 25 -0.09 -11.69 0.82
N ALA A 26 -0.49 -12.82 0.23
CA ALA A 26 0.38 -13.97 0.02
C ALA A 26 1.59 -13.63 -0.86
N LEU A 27 1.36 -12.88 -1.95
CA LEU A 27 2.42 -12.38 -2.83
C LEU A 27 3.41 -11.49 -2.06
N ALA A 28 2.90 -10.52 -1.30
CA ALA A 28 3.77 -9.63 -0.52
C ALA A 28 4.58 -10.40 0.54
N ARG A 29 3.98 -11.37 1.24
CA ARG A 29 4.66 -12.20 2.25
C ARG A 29 5.70 -13.13 1.65
N HIS A 30 5.55 -13.50 0.38
CA HIS A 30 6.59 -14.23 -0.34
C HIS A 30 7.82 -13.35 -0.60
N CYS A 31 7.62 -12.06 -0.83
CA CYS A 31 8.68 -11.13 -1.23
C CYS A 31 9.30 -10.32 -0.07
N ALA A 32 8.56 -10.06 1.03
CA ALA A 32 8.99 -9.25 2.16
C ALA A 32 8.92 -10.01 3.49
N ARG A 33 9.81 -9.67 4.42
CA ARG A 33 9.90 -10.28 5.76
C ARG A 33 8.62 -10.06 6.56
N GLU A 34 8.11 -8.84 6.55
CA GLU A 34 6.92 -8.45 7.31
C GLU A 34 5.96 -7.67 6.43
N VAL A 35 4.68 -8.01 6.56
CA VAL A 35 3.60 -7.40 5.79
C VAL A 35 2.51 -6.95 6.75
N VAL A 36 2.30 -5.64 6.80
CA VAL A 36 1.24 -5.00 7.55
C VAL A 36 0.04 -4.82 6.63
N LEU A 37 -1.11 -5.33 7.07
CA LEU A 37 -2.40 -5.06 6.44
C LEU A 37 -3.23 -4.26 7.45
N PRO A 38 -3.36 -2.93 7.29
CA PRO A 38 -4.01 -2.07 8.28
C PRO A 38 -5.46 -2.52 8.56
N PRO A 39 -5.93 -2.68 9.82
CA PRO A 39 -7.25 -3.25 10.10
C PRO A 39 -8.43 -2.58 9.38
N GLU A 40 -8.27 -1.30 9.04
CA GLU A 40 -9.27 -0.47 8.37
C GLU A 40 -8.80 0.01 6.98
N TYR A 41 -8.25 -0.88 6.12
CA TYR A 41 -7.94 -0.59 4.71
C TYR A 41 -9.23 -0.44 3.88
N GLY A 42 -9.78 0.79 3.85
CA GLY A 42 -11.00 1.13 3.10
C GLY A 42 -10.74 1.63 1.68
N CYS A 43 -11.67 2.41 1.13
CA CYS A 43 -11.42 3.16 -0.10
C CYS A 43 -10.48 4.34 0.19
N CYS A 44 -9.40 4.50 -0.58
CA CYS A 44 -8.45 5.62 -0.43
C CYS A 44 -9.03 7.00 -0.82
N GLY A 45 -10.27 7.09 -1.31
CA GLY A 45 -10.91 8.36 -1.66
C GLY A 45 -10.49 8.96 -3.01
N MET A 46 -9.60 8.32 -3.76
CA MET A 46 -9.19 8.80 -5.09
C MET A 46 -10.29 8.74 -6.15
N ALA A 47 -11.21 7.76 -6.02
CA ALA A 47 -12.39 7.62 -6.88
C ALA A 47 -12.07 7.79 -8.39
N GLY A 48 -11.15 6.96 -8.89
CA GLY A 48 -10.52 7.18 -10.20
C GLY A 48 -9.39 8.20 -10.04
N ASP A 49 -9.65 9.44 -10.43
CA ASP A 49 -8.74 10.58 -10.39
C ASP A 49 -9.34 11.81 -9.68
N ARG A 50 -10.61 11.73 -9.24
CA ARG A 50 -11.32 12.85 -8.62
C ARG A 50 -10.62 13.38 -7.36
N GLY A 51 -9.92 12.51 -6.63
CA GLY A 51 -9.10 12.90 -5.47
C GLY A 51 -7.96 13.87 -5.81
N LEU A 52 -7.53 13.97 -7.08
CA LEU A 52 -6.56 14.97 -7.53
C LEU A 52 -7.10 16.39 -7.44
N LEU A 53 -8.38 16.57 -7.77
CA LEU A 53 -9.07 17.86 -7.75
C LEU A 53 -9.70 18.16 -6.38
N HIS A 54 -9.98 17.11 -5.60
CA HIS A 54 -10.65 17.21 -4.30
C HIS A 54 -9.85 16.48 -3.21
N PRO A 55 -8.73 17.04 -2.73
CA PRO A 55 -7.83 16.37 -1.78
C PRO A 55 -8.48 16.07 -0.41
N GLY A 56 -9.59 16.74 -0.09
CA GLY A 56 -10.41 16.41 1.08
C GLY A 56 -11.00 14.99 1.03
N LEU A 57 -11.31 14.47 -0.17
CA LEU A 57 -11.82 13.11 -0.35
C LEU A 57 -10.77 12.08 0.05
N THR A 58 -9.56 12.25 -0.45
CA THR A 58 -8.44 11.36 -0.15
C THR A 58 -8.09 11.41 1.34
N ARG A 59 -7.98 12.62 1.92
CA ARG A 59 -7.72 12.78 3.36
C ARG A 59 -8.75 12.07 4.24
N SER A 60 -10.03 12.20 3.90
CA SER A 60 -11.10 11.54 4.65
C SER A 60 -11.09 10.03 4.44
N GLY A 61 -10.90 9.57 3.20
CA GLY A 61 -10.89 8.13 2.88
C GLY A 61 -9.74 7.36 3.52
N THR A 62 -8.57 7.99 3.65
CA THR A 62 -7.36 7.35 4.21
C THR A 62 -7.16 7.58 5.70
N GLU A 63 -8.03 8.35 6.38
CA GLU A 63 -7.80 8.77 7.77
C GLU A 63 -7.54 7.59 8.72
N ARG A 64 -8.35 6.53 8.60
CA ARG A 64 -8.25 5.35 9.46
C ARG A 64 -7.01 4.53 9.17
N GLU A 65 -6.70 4.33 7.89
CA GLU A 65 -5.48 3.65 7.44
C GLU A 65 -4.23 4.42 7.90
N ALA A 66 -4.21 5.74 7.71
CA ALA A 66 -3.12 6.61 8.15
C ALA A 66 -2.89 6.53 9.66
N ARG A 67 -3.98 6.48 10.45
CA ARG A 67 -3.88 6.32 11.91
C ARG A 67 -3.30 4.96 12.28
N ALA A 68 -3.78 3.87 11.68
CA ALA A 68 -3.27 2.53 11.95
C ALA A 68 -1.76 2.41 11.61
N LEU A 69 -1.31 3.05 10.53
CA LEU A 69 0.11 3.00 10.14
C LEU A 69 1.04 3.76 11.08
N ARG A 70 0.55 4.73 11.87
CA ARG A 70 1.38 5.42 12.89
C ARG A 70 1.76 4.50 14.04
N GLU A 71 0.97 3.47 14.28
CA GLU A 71 1.23 2.46 15.31
C GLU A 71 2.18 1.35 14.82
N GLU A 72 2.63 1.42 13.57
CA GLU A 72 3.47 0.42 12.92
C GLU A 72 4.87 1.00 12.64
N PRO A 73 5.73 1.11 13.68
CA PRO A 73 7.11 1.55 13.48
C PRO A 73 7.81 0.61 12.50
N ASP A 74 8.77 1.16 11.77
CA ASP A 74 9.63 0.46 10.78
C ASP A 74 8.95 0.06 9.45
N VAL A 75 7.68 0.41 9.24
CA VAL A 75 7.09 0.33 7.88
C VAL A 75 7.80 1.33 6.98
N SER A 76 8.56 0.83 6.01
CA SER A 76 9.39 1.68 5.13
C SER A 76 8.68 2.14 3.87
N VAL A 77 7.65 1.42 3.43
CA VAL A 77 6.90 1.71 2.20
C VAL A 77 5.52 1.06 2.25
N GLY A 78 4.53 1.76 1.69
CA GLY A 78 3.21 1.25 1.37
C GLY A 78 3.15 0.68 -0.04
N LEU A 79 2.30 -0.33 -0.26
CA LEU A 79 2.20 -1.02 -1.54
C LEU A 79 0.75 -1.06 -2.02
N SER A 80 0.55 -0.73 -3.29
CA SER A 80 -0.75 -0.72 -3.96
C SER A 80 -0.65 -1.35 -5.36
N SER A 81 -1.79 -1.69 -5.95
CA SER A 81 -1.91 -2.16 -7.33
C SER A 81 -2.47 -1.10 -8.29
N SER A 82 -2.66 0.14 -7.80
CA SER A 82 -3.21 1.26 -8.56
C SER A 82 -2.40 2.52 -8.34
N ARG A 83 -1.94 3.13 -9.44
CA ARG A 83 -1.15 4.36 -9.44
C ARG A 83 -1.89 5.54 -8.79
N THR A 84 -3.20 5.63 -8.97
CA THR A 84 -3.96 6.72 -8.35
C THR A 84 -4.06 6.52 -6.84
N CYS A 85 -4.25 5.27 -6.37
CA CYS A 85 -4.20 4.97 -4.94
C CYS A 85 -2.81 5.25 -4.36
N GLU A 86 -1.73 4.89 -5.05
CA GLU A 86 -0.35 5.19 -4.64
C GLU A 86 -0.15 6.69 -4.38
N GLU A 87 -0.51 7.54 -5.33
CA GLU A 87 -0.41 9.00 -5.18
C GLU A 87 -1.32 9.53 -4.06
N GLY A 88 -2.56 9.02 -3.98
CA GLY A 88 -3.52 9.46 -2.99
C GLY A 88 -3.08 9.14 -1.56
N LEU A 89 -2.68 7.90 -1.32
CA LEU A 89 -2.20 7.43 -0.02
C LEU A 89 -0.88 8.09 0.36
N SER A 90 0.05 8.25 -0.58
CA SER A 90 1.31 8.94 -0.30
C SER A 90 1.08 10.35 0.21
N ARG A 91 0.21 11.10 -0.47
CA ARG A 91 -0.11 12.48 -0.10
C ARG A 91 -0.88 12.59 1.21
N ALA A 92 -1.74 11.62 1.52
CA ALA A 92 -2.64 11.71 2.67
C ALA A 92 -2.07 11.08 3.95
N THR A 93 -1.22 10.07 3.85
CA THR A 93 -0.61 9.36 4.99
C THR A 93 0.78 9.88 5.35
N GLY A 94 1.52 10.42 4.37
CA GLY A 94 2.93 10.80 4.52
C GLY A 94 3.92 9.64 4.38
N LEU A 95 3.44 8.40 4.29
CA LEU A 95 4.23 7.21 3.94
C LEU A 95 4.29 7.12 2.40
N GLU A 96 5.46 6.84 1.81
CA GLU A 96 5.53 6.60 0.36
C GLU A 96 4.78 5.33 -0.01
N TYR A 97 3.91 5.40 -1.01
CA TYR A 97 3.24 4.24 -1.60
C TYR A 97 3.70 4.02 -3.03
N THR A 98 4.13 2.78 -3.30
CA THR A 98 4.57 2.35 -4.63
C THR A 98 3.83 1.11 -5.10
N SER A 99 4.08 0.71 -6.34
CA SER A 99 3.48 -0.48 -6.92
C SER A 99 3.96 -1.76 -6.23
N ILE A 100 3.07 -2.68 -5.92
CA ILE A 100 3.44 -4.04 -5.47
C ILE A 100 4.36 -4.76 -6.47
N LEU A 101 4.28 -4.41 -7.77
CA LEU A 101 5.18 -4.96 -8.78
C LEU A 101 6.64 -4.54 -8.54
N ARG A 102 6.90 -3.39 -7.90
CA ARG A 102 8.24 -2.99 -7.51
C ARG A 102 8.82 -3.95 -6.48
N LEU A 103 8.04 -4.35 -5.47
CA LEU A 103 8.47 -5.34 -4.48
C LEU A 103 8.81 -6.67 -5.16
N VAL A 104 7.97 -7.14 -6.08
CA VAL A 104 8.21 -8.39 -6.84
C VAL A 104 9.48 -8.28 -7.69
N ALA A 105 9.66 -7.16 -8.39
CA ALA A 105 10.84 -6.94 -9.21
C ALA A 105 12.14 -6.92 -8.37
N ASP A 106 12.12 -6.23 -7.23
CA ASP A 106 13.25 -6.20 -6.29
C ASP A 106 13.54 -7.61 -5.73
N TYR A 107 12.49 -8.38 -5.41
CA TYR A 107 12.63 -9.77 -4.93
C TYR A 107 13.27 -10.67 -5.97
N VAL A 108 12.79 -10.64 -7.21
CA VAL A 108 13.32 -11.44 -8.33
C VAL A 108 14.78 -11.07 -8.63
N ARG A 109 15.14 -9.78 -8.47
CA ARG A 109 16.51 -9.28 -8.70
C ARG A 109 17.43 -9.39 -7.48
N GLY A 110 16.91 -9.80 -6.32
CA GLY A 110 17.68 -9.85 -5.07
C GLY A 110 18.10 -8.47 -4.52
N VAL A 111 17.39 -7.40 -4.87
CA VAL A 111 17.69 -6.03 -4.44
C VAL A 111 17.19 -5.82 -3.01
N LYS A 112 18.11 -5.62 -2.06
CA LYS A 112 17.76 -5.55 -0.63
C LYS A 112 17.22 -4.19 -0.20
N HIS A 113 17.62 -3.10 -0.87
CA HIS A 113 17.25 -1.72 -0.51
C HIS A 113 16.35 -1.08 -1.56
N LEU A 114 15.43 -0.21 -1.13
CA LEU A 114 14.64 0.63 -2.04
C LEU A 114 15.58 1.70 -2.62
N THR A 115 15.78 1.67 -3.93
CA THR A 115 16.35 2.80 -4.70
C THR A 115 15.27 3.60 -5.38
#